data_AF-A0A836RVG9-F1
#
_entry.id   AF-A0A836RVG9-F1
#
_cell.length_a   1.000
_cell.length_b   1.000
_cell.length_c   1.000
_cell.angle_alpha   90.00
_cell.angle_beta   90.00
_cell.angle_gamma   90.00
#
_symmetry.space_group_name_H-M   'P 1'
#
loop_
_entity.id
_entity.type
_entity.pdbx_description
1 polymer ?
#
loop_
_entity_poly.entity_id
_entity_poly.type
_entity_poly.pdbx_seq_one_letter_code
_entity_poly.pdbx_strand_id
1 'polypeptide(L)'
;MSRRTSRNARRVVLLAAIVLALILVAGASRWGVSDTRGDCPRGRALVADALGLDFPNPGLDSFLVETLEKAGYIVDYVNGTGVDLELYRRLTDYDVVILRVHGGKGEVKLPDGRVAVVNGLFTGLPWDDRYQELMWKWLAAKATPYHDPDKAYLAVLPGFFAKEMQGRFCPGSVVVVASCFSLYTYEIPVALAQRGLGMYIGWTGPVTVQEIDEGLRMLVDLVYNKGLNWTEAAIEVGKKLGTNEYNSTLYAVILSRQS
;
A
#
# COMPACT_ATOMS: atom_id res chain seq x y z
N MET A 1 31.82 -33.65 65.26
CA MET A 1 31.66 -33.71 63.78
C MET A 1 30.43 -32.96 63.22
N SER A 2 29.94 -31.87 63.84
CA SER A 2 28.64 -31.26 63.46
C SER A 2 28.72 -29.84 62.81
N ARG A 3 29.84 -29.11 62.90
CA ARG A 3 29.95 -27.73 62.39
C ARG A 3 30.35 -27.58 60.92
N ARG A 4 30.92 -28.63 60.29
CA ARG A 4 31.43 -28.55 58.89
C ARG A 4 30.33 -28.81 57.85
N THR A 5 29.38 -29.69 58.18
CA THR A 5 28.23 -30.05 57.33
C THR A 5 27.25 -28.89 57.15
N SER A 6 27.01 -28.08 58.19
CA SER A 6 26.06 -26.94 58.10
C SER A 6 26.59 -25.78 57.25
N ARG A 7 27.92 -25.56 57.22
CA ARG A 7 28.55 -24.53 56.35
C ARG A 7 28.49 -24.94 54.89
N ASN A 8 28.68 -26.23 54.58
CA ASN A 8 28.59 -26.74 53.22
C ASN A 8 27.14 -26.73 52.71
N ALA A 9 26.17 -27.10 53.56
CA ALA A 9 24.75 -27.00 53.22
C ALA A 9 24.33 -25.54 52.95
N ARG A 10 24.76 -24.59 53.78
CA ARG A 10 24.51 -23.15 53.54
C ARG A 10 25.14 -22.65 52.24
N ARG A 11 26.35 -23.10 51.90
CA ARG A 11 27.01 -22.74 50.63
C ARG A 11 26.29 -23.32 49.42
N VAL A 12 25.83 -24.57 49.49
CA VAL A 12 25.07 -25.21 48.41
C VAL A 12 23.71 -24.53 48.20
N VAL A 13 23.00 -24.19 49.27
CA VAL A 13 21.74 -23.44 49.20
C VAL A 13 21.96 -22.04 48.61
N LEU A 14 23.03 -21.35 49.00
CA LEU A 14 23.35 -20.03 48.46
C LEU A 14 23.71 -20.08 46.97
N LEU A 15 24.49 -21.08 46.56
CA LEU A 15 24.85 -21.29 45.15
C LEU A 15 23.62 -21.65 44.30
N ALA A 16 22.74 -22.52 44.80
CA ALA A 16 21.49 -22.87 44.13
C ALA A 16 20.56 -21.64 43.98
N ALA A 17 20.47 -20.79 44.99
CA ALA A 17 19.68 -19.56 44.93
C ALA A 17 20.26 -18.55 43.93
N ILE A 18 21.59 -18.42 43.83
CA ILE A 18 22.25 -17.55 42.85
C ILE A 18 22.01 -18.07 41.43
N VAL A 19 22.15 -19.38 41.20
CA VAL A 19 21.89 -19.99 39.89
C VAL A 19 20.42 -19.81 39.49
N LEU A 20 19.48 -20.02 40.42
CA LEU A 20 18.05 -19.81 40.17
C LEU A 20 17.75 -18.33 39.86
N ALA A 21 18.37 -17.40 40.59
CA ALA A 21 18.24 -15.96 40.32
C ALA A 21 18.82 -15.58 38.94
N LEU A 22 19.96 -16.16 38.55
CA LEU A 22 20.55 -15.94 37.22
C LEU A 22 19.68 -16.54 36.10
N ILE A 23 19.05 -17.70 36.32
CA ILE A 23 18.09 -18.30 35.37
C ILE A 23 16.82 -17.44 35.27
N LEU A 24 16.32 -16.90 36.38
CA LEU A 24 15.17 -15.99 36.38
C LEU A 24 15.50 -14.65 35.72
N VAL A 25 16.72 -14.11 35.92
CA VAL A 25 17.20 -12.90 35.22
C VAL A 25 17.47 -13.16 33.75
N ALA A 26 17.97 -14.35 33.36
CA ALA A 26 18.14 -14.75 31.97
C ALA A 26 16.80 -15.06 31.27
N GLY A 27 15.81 -15.55 32.01
CA GLY A 27 14.43 -15.76 31.55
C GLY A 27 13.67 -14.44 31.42
N ALA A 28 13.83 -13.52 32.38
CA ALA A 28 13.24 -12.19 32.34
C ALA A 28 13.89 -11.29 31.27
N SER A 29 15.20 -11.43 31.03
CA SER A 29 15.88 -10.71 29.94
C SER A 29 15.55 -11.26 28.54
N ARG A 30 14.95 -12.46 28.45
CA ARG A 30 14.32 -12.98 27.21
C ARG A 30 12.86 -12.54 27.02
N TRP A 31 12.26 -11.86 28.00
CA TRP A 31 10.95 -11.21 27.88
C TRP A 31 11.03 -9.69 27.70
N GLY A 32 12.25 -9.16 27.64
CA GLY A 32 12.55 -7.77 27.30
C GLY A 32 13.22 -7.64 25.94
N VAL A 33 12.84 -8.44 24.94
CA VAL A 33 13.00 -7.95 23.56
C VAL A 33 11.94 -6.88 23.42
N SER A 34 12.34 -5.64 23.68
CA SER A 34 11.64 -4.48 23.16
C SER A 34 11.56 -4.69 21.66
N ASP A 35 10.45 -5.27 21.20
CA ASP A 35 10.05 -5.23 19.81
C ASP A 35 9.93 -3.74 19.53
N THR A 36 10.96 -3.15 18.94
CA THR A 36 10.85 -1.89 18.25
C THR A 36 9.95 -2.16 17.05
N ARG A 37 8.68 -2.47 17.29
CA ARG A 37 7.58 -2.11 16.41
C ARG A 37 7.73 -0.61 16.34
N GLY A 38 8.46 -0.14 15.31
CA GLY A 38 8.60 1.27 15.05
C GLY A 38 7.22 1.89 15.16
N ASP A 39 7.14 3.04 15.84
CA ASP A 39 5.91 3.80 16.00
C ASP A 39 5.16 3.79 14.68
N CYS A 40 4.09 3.00 14.65
CA CYS A 40 3.27 2.80 13.48
C CYS A 40 2.10 3.75 13.69
N PRO A 41 2.08 4.92 13.01
CA PRO A 41 1.00 5.88 13.16
C PRO A 41 -0.27 5.27 12.57
N ARG A 42 -1.05 4.60 13.41
CA ARG A 42 -2.34 4.02 13.04
C ARG A 42 -3.44 5.06 13.05
N GLY A 43 -4.54 4.76 12.38
CA GLY A 43 -5.74 5.58 12.31
C GLY A 43 -5.70 6.66 11.23
N ARG A 44 -4.81 6.56 10.24
CA ARG A 44 -4.76 7.50 9.11
C ARG A 44 -5.16 6.84 7.80
N ALA A 45 -5.99 7.52 7.03
CA ALA A 45 -6.37 7.11 5.68
C ALA A 45 -6.12 8.25 4.69
N LEU A 46 -5.80 7.88 3.45
CA LEU A 46 -5.62 8.79 2.33
C LEU A 46 -6.68 8.51 1.28
N VAL A 47 -7.37 9.56 0.83
CA VAL A 47 -8.17 9.56 -0.39
C VAL A 47 -7.53 10.56 -1.35
N ALA A 48 -6.94 10.06 -2.43
CA ALA A 48 -6.27 10.88 -3.44
C ALA A 48 -6.96 10.76 -4.80
N ASP A 49 -7.46 11.87 -5.35
CA ASP A 49 -8.15 11.88 -6.65
C ASP A 49 -7.46 12.81 -7.67
N ALA A 50 -6.61 12.24 -8.53
CA ALA A 50 -6.07 12.95 -9.69
C ALA A 50 -6.96 12.79 -10.93
N LEU A 51 -7.76 11.72 -11.00
CA LEU A 51 -8.67 11.47 -12.11
C LEU A 51 -9.76 12.55 -12.19
N GLY A 52 -10.11 13.15 -11.04
CA GLY A 52 -11.02 14.28 -10.91
C GLY A 52 -10.65 15.53 -11.73
N LEU A 53 -9.40 15.66 -12.21
CA LEU A 53 -9.00 16.73 -13.14
C LEU A 53 -9.76 16.64 -14.48
N ASP A 54 -10.00 15.41 -14.95
CA ASP A 54 -10.69 15.14 -16.21
C ASP A 54 -12.12 14.66 -15.98
N PHE A 55 -12.36 13.92 -14.89
CA PHE A 55 -13.66 13.33 -14.54
C PHE A 55 -14.03 13.58 -13.07
N PRO A 56 -14.46 14.82 -12.72
CA PRO A 56 -14.85 15.17 -11.36
C PRO A 56 -15.97 14.27 -10.83
N ASN A 57 -15.82 13.77 -9.60
CA ASN A 57 -16.88 13.04 -8.91
C ASN A 57 -16.95 13.40 -7.41
N PRO A 58 -17.36 14.63 -7.07
CA PRO A 58 -17.40 15.09 -5.68
C PRO A 58 -18.33 14.25 -4.80
N GLY A 59 -19.37 13.63 -5.37
CA GLY A 59 -20.28 12.76 -4.63
C GLY A 59 -19.63 11.44 -4.20
N LEU A 60 -18.71 10.90 -5.00
CA LEU A 60 -17.89 9.76 -4.59
C LEU A 60 -16.85 10.20 -3.56
N ASP A 61 -16.14 11.31 -3.81
CA ASP A 61 -15.10 11.80 -2.89
C ASP A 61 -15.65 12.02 -1.47
N SER A 62 -16.77 12.73 -1.36
CA SER A 62 -17.46 12.93 -0.07
C SER A 62 -17.88 11.61 0.56
N PHE A 63 -18.40 10.67 -0.22
CA PHE A 63 -18.76 9.35 0.31
C PHE A 63 -17.56 8.61 0.89
N LEU A 64 -16.41 8.61 0.20
CA LEU A 64 -15.21 7.92 0.65
C LEU A 64 -14.66 8.54 1.94
N VAL A 65 -14.51 9.86 1.96
CA VAL A 65 -13.99 10.60 3.12
C VAL A 65 -14.91 10.40 4.33
N GLU A 66 -16.20 10.68 4.20
CA GLU A 66 -17.14 10.57 5.32
C GLU A 66 -17.24 9.14 5.85
N THR A 67 -17.15 8.13 4.99
CA THR A 67 -17.24 6.73 5.42
C THR A 67 -16.01 6.32 6.23
N LEU A 68 -14.81 6.74 5.80
CA LEU A 68 -13.57 6.49 6.53
C LEU A 68 -13.52 7.27 7.86
N GLU A 69 -13.97 8.53 7.87
CA GLU A 69 -14.07 9.32 9.11
C GLU A 69 -15.04 8.69 10.12
N LYS A 70 -16.21 8.23 9.66
CA LYS A 70 -17.18 7.49 10.50
C LYS A 70 -16.60 6.18 11.04
N ALA A 71 -15.68 5.56 10.31
CA ALA A 71 -14.94 4.39 10.76
C ALA A 71 -13.78 4.71 11.72
N GLY A 72 -13.54 6.00 12.02
CA GLY A 72 -12.56 6.46 13.01
C GLY A 72 -11.19 6.82 12.45
N TYR A 73 -11.02 6.92 11.13
CA TYR A 73 -9.78 7.40 10.54
C TYR A 73 -9.70 8.94 10.55
N ILE A 74 -8.48 9.45 10.73
CA ILE A 74 -8.11 10.79 10.29
C ILE A 74 -7.83 10.71 8.80
N VAL A 75 -8.67 11.36 7.99
CA VAL A 75 -8.61 11.25 6.53
C VAL A 75 -7.91 12.47 5.95
N ASP A 76 -6.82 12.24 5.22
CA ASP A 76 -6.25 13.24 4.33
C ASP A 76 -6.91 13.08 2.95
N TYR A 77 -7.60 14.12 2.48
CA TYR A 77 -8.14 14.18 1.13
C TYR A 77 -7.28 15.11 0.27
N VAL A 78 -6.80 14.59 -0.87
CA VAL A 78 -5.93 15.33 -1.79
C VAL A 78 -6.46 15.15 -3.21
N ASN A 79 -6.57 16.23 -3.98
CA ASN A 79 -7.07 16.15 -5.34
C ASN A 79 -6.18 16.88 -6.35
N GLY A 80 -6.41 16.56 -7.62
CA GLY A 80 -5.75 17.17 -8.75
C GLY A 80 -4.23 17.20 -8.62
N THR A 81 -3.63 18.38 -8.81
CA THR A 81 -2.17 18.56 -8.80
C THR A 81 -1.52 18.30 -7.43
N GLY A 82 -2.30 18.22 -6.35
CA GLY A 82 -1.81 17.80 -5.04
C GLY A 82 -1.47 16.30 -4.98
N VAL A 83 -1.98 15.49 -5.90
CA VAL A 83 -1.61 14.08 -6.07
C VAL A 83 -0.26 14.02 -6.80
N ASP A 84 0.79 14.44 -6.09
CA ASP A 84 2.13 14.67 -6.62
C ASP A 84 3.13 13.59 -6.20
N LEU A 85 4.39 13.75 -6.58
CA LEU A 85 5.46 12.82 -6.20
C LEU A 85 5.62 12.69 -4.69
N GLU A 86 5.41 13.76 -3.92
CA GLU A 86 5.61 13.72 -2.47
C GLU A 86 4.47 12.97 -1.77
N LEU A 87 3.24 13.09 -2.26
CA LEU A 87 2.14 12.22 -1.85
C LEU A 87 2.52 10.74 -2.07
N TYR A 88 3.00 10.40 -3.28
CA TYR A 88 3.41 9.04 -3.60
C TYR A 88 4.56 8.55 -2.71
N ARG A 89 5.52 9.39 -2.31
CA ARG A 89 6.60 8.99 -1.39
C ARG A 89 6.09 8.63 0.00
N ARG A 90 4.97 9.23 0.43
CA ARG A 90 4.43 9.14 1.80
C ARG A 90 3.22 8.21 1.93
N LEU A 91 2.92 7.36 0.94
CA LEU A 91 1.79 6.42 1.04
C LEU A 91 1.89 5.48 2.25
N THR A 92 3.11 5.23 2.72
CA THR A 92 3.47 4.46 3.92
C THR A 92 3.03 5.09 5.24
N ASP A 93 2.63 6.36 5.25
CA ASP A 93 2.11 7.06 6.43
C ASP A 93 0.65 6.69 6.76
N TYR A 94 0.01 5.86 5.92
CA TYR A 94 -1.41 5.54 5.99
C TYR A 94 -1.67 4.04 6.16
N ASP A 95 -2.73 3.71 6.90
CA ASP A 95 -3.25 2.33 6.98
C ASP A 95 -4.09 1.97 5.76
N VAL A 96 -4.80 2.96 5.21
CA VAL A 96 -5.68 2.79 4.07
C VAL A 96 -5.39 3.89 3.07
N VAL A 97 -5.00 3.50 1.86
CA VAL A 97 -4.76 4.41 0.75
C VAL A 97 -5.76 4.10 -0.35
N ILE A 98 -6.49 5.11 -0.81
CA ILE A 98 -7.37 5.04 -1.97
C ILE A 98 -6.85 6.03 -2.99
N LEU A 99 -6.37 5.53 -4.13
CA LEU A 99 -5.92 6.33 -5.27
C LEU A 99 -6.94 6.21 -6.40
N ARG A 100 -7.62 7.30 -6.74
CA ARG A 100 -8.45 7.44 -7.95
C ARG A 100 -7.65 8.22 -8.99
N VAL A 101 -7.04 7.51 -9.93
CA VAL A 101 -6.05 8.10 -10.85
C VAL A 101 -6.11 7.46 -12.23
N HIS A 102 -5.63 8.16 -13.26
CA HIS A 102 -5.32 7.51 -14.53
C HIS A 102 -4.21 6.46 -14.35
N GLY A 103 -4.22 5.48 -15.24
CA GLY A 103 -3.23 4.42 -15.26
C GLY A 103 -2.98 3.98 -16.68
N GLY A 104 -1.77 3.54 -16.94
CA GLY A 104 -1.32 3.21 -18.28
C GLY A 104 -0.40 2.01 -18.27
N LYS A 105 -0.28 1.40 -19.45
CA LYS A 105 0.71 0.38 -19.73
C LYS A 105 1.64 0.84 -20.85
N GLY A 106 2.86 0.34 -20.84
CA GLY A 106 3.86 0.58 -21.87
C GLY A 106 4.68 -0.68 -22.14
N GLU A 107 5.27 -0.72 -23.32
CA GLU A 107 6.22 -1.74 -23.73
C GLU A 107 7.56 -1.08 -24.00
N VAL A 108 8.63 -1.63 -23.45
CA VAL A 108 9.98 -1.14 -23.67
C VAL A 108 10.87 -2.26 -24.17
N LYS A 109 11.53 -2.00 -25.29
CA LYS A 109 12.52 -2.92 -25.85
C LYS A 109 13.85 -2.77 -25.09
N LEU A 110 14.26 -3.85 -24.44
CA LEU A 110 15.52 -3.95 -23.73
C LEU A 110 16.70 -4.11 -24.71
N PRO A 111 17.94 -3.78 -24.29
CA PRO A 111 19.13 -3.91 -25.13
C PRO A 111 19.38 -5.33 -25.66
N ASP A 112 18.92 -6.35 -24.93
CA ASP A 112 19.02 -7.76 -25.31
C ASP A 112 17.91 -8.22 -26.29
N GLY A 113 17.07 -7.30 -26.74
CA GLY A 113 15.99 -7.54 -27.70
C GLY A 113 14.67 -8.00 -27.08
N ARG A 114 14.62 -8.27 -25.76
CA ARG A 114 13.36 -8.60 -25.07
C ARG A 114 12.46 -7.38 -24.95
N VAL A 115 11.15 -7.60 -24.86
CA VAL A 115 10.18 -6.54 -24.56
C VAL A 115 9.75 -6.67 -23.10
N ALA A 116 9.99 -5.64 -22.32
CA ALA A 116 9.47 -5.50 -20.97
C ALA A 116 8.13 -4.75 -21.03
N VAL A 117 7.10 -5.32 -20.43
CA VAL A 117 5.83 -4.62 -20.18
C VAL A 117 5.88 -3.96 -18.81
N VAL A 118 5.42 -2.73 -18.73
CA VAL A 118 5.36 -1.95 -17.50
C VAL A 118 3.98 -1.29 -17.38
N ASN A 119 3.50 -1.10 -16.18
CA ASN A 119 2.35 -0.24 -15.89
C ASN A 119 2.76 0.89 -14.94
N GLY A 120 2.09 2.03 -15.07
CA GLY A 120 2.35 3.22 -14.27
C GLY A 120 1.07 3.87 -13.79
N LEU A 121 1.16 4.53 -12.64
CA LEU A 121 0.05 5.28 -12.04
C LEU A 121 0.28 6.76 -12.27
N PHE A 122 -0.72 7.46 -12.78
CA PHE A 122 -0.57 8.88 -13.10
C PHE A 122 -0.62 9.70 -11.81
N THR A 123 0.24 10.69 -11.74
CA THR A 123 0.10 11.81 -10.81
C THR A 123 -0.88 12.83 -11.38
N GLY A 124 -1.28 13.82 -10.58
CA GLY A 124 -1.98 15.01 -11.08
C GLY A 124 -1.05 16.06 -11.69
N LEU A 125 0.25 15.80 -11.79
CA LEU A 125 1.22 16.74 -12.35
C LEU A 125 1.27 16.61 -13.87
N PRO A 126 1.13 17.72 -14.63
CA PRO A 126 1.45 17.73 -16.05
C PRO A 126 2.89 17.29 -16.30
N TRP A 127 3.15 16.66 -17.44
CA TRP A 127 4.51 16.35 -17.85
C TRP A 127 5.30 17.63 -18.10
N ASP A 128 6.54 17.65 -17.63
CA ASP A 128 7.52 18.73 -17.83
C ASP A 128 8.92 18.11 -17.97
N ASP A 129 9.79 18.73 -18.78
CA ASP A 129 11.13 18.21 -19.06
C ASP A 129 12.04 18.12 -17.82
N ARG A 130 11.71 18.84 -16.74
CA ARG A 130 12.38 18.66 -15.43
C ARG A 130 12.28 17.24 -14.89
N TYR A 131 11.31 16.42 -15.34
CA TYR A 131 11.16 15.02 -14.91
C TYR A 131 11.94 14.04 -15.77
N GLN A 132 12.69 14.50 -16.78
CA GLN A 132 13.50 13.62 -17.64
C GLN A 132 14.44 12.75 -16.80
N GLU A 133 15.09 13.27 -15.77
CA GLU A 133 15.99 12.46 -14.93
C GLU A 133 15.28 11.26 -14.29
N LEU A 134 14.03 11.42 -13.83
CA LEU A 134 13.23 10.33 -13.27
C LEU A 134 12.92 9.28 -14.34
N MET A 135 12.66 9.70 -15.57
CA MET A 135 12.43 8.80 -16.70
C MET A 135 13.68 8.00 -17.06
N TRP A 136 14.85 8.64 -17.11
CA TRP A 136 16.12 7.97 -17.38
C TRP A 136 16.49 6.96 -16.28
N LYS A 137 16.08 7.24 -15.03
CA LYS A 137 16.22 6.33 -13.89
C LYS A 137 15.13 5.25 -13.79
N TRP A 138 14.19 5.21 -14.74
CA TRP A 138 13.05 4.29 -14.76
C TRP A 138 12.14 4.40 -13.52
N LEU A 139 12.02 5.60 -12.97
CA LEU A 139 11.15 5.91 -11.83
C LEU A 139 9.83 6.52 -12.30
N ALA A 140 9.83 7.22 -13.42
CA ALA A 140 8.63 7.85 -13.95
C ALA A 140 8.57 7.76 -15.48
N ALA A 141 7.42 8.08 -16.06
CA ALA A 141 7.25 8.19 -17.49
C ALA A 141 6.35 9.37 -17.84
N LYS A 142 6.52 9.89 -19.07
CA LYS A 142 5.51 10.71 -19.72
C LYS A 142 4.35 9.80 -20.10
N ALA A 143 3.15 10.10 -19.61
CA ALA A 143 1.99 9.28 -19.85
C ALA A 143 0.82 10.13 -20.35
N THR A 144 0.10 9.61 -21.35
CA THR A 144 -0.99 10.31 -22.04
C THR A 144 -2.30 9.57 -21.74
N PRO A 145 -3.34 10.27 -21.27
CA PRO A 145 -4.61 9.62 -20.97
C PRO A 145 -5.33 9.25 -22.28
N TYR A 146 -6.03 8.12 -22.29
CA TYR A 146 -6.68 7.61 -23.51
C TYR A 146 -7.77 8.54 -24.08
N HIS A 147 -8.43 9.31 -23.23
CA HIS A 147 -9.53 10.19 -23.63
C HIS A 147 -9.07 11.53 -24.22
N ASP A 148 -7.82 11.92 -23.99
CA ASP A 148 -7.28 13.23 -24.38
C ASP A 148 -5.79 13.09 -24.73
N PRO A 149 -5.47 12.76 -26.00
CA PRO A 149 -4.10 12.50 -26.42
C PRO A 149 -3.21 13.75 -26.43
N ASP A 150 -3.79 14.95 -26.34
CA ASP A 150 -3.06 16.21 -26.32
C ASP A 150 -2.51 16.55 -24.92
N LYS A 151 -3.02 15.86 -23.89
CA LYS A 151 -2.51 15.95 -22.52
C LYS A 151 -1.38 14.95 -22.26
N ALA A 152 -0.48 15.35 -21.39
CA ALA A 152 0.51 14.45 -20.83
C ALA A 152 0.70 14.76 -19.34
N TYR A 153 0.73 13.70 -18.54
CA TYR A 153 0.98 13.73 -17.11
C TYR A 153 2.25 12.96 -16.79
N LEU A 154 2.79 13.21 -15.60
CA LEU A 154 3.82 12.39 -15.02
C LEU A 154 3.18 11.13 -14.42
N ALA A 155 3.66 9.94 -14.81
CA ALA A 155 3.27 8.68 -14.18
C ALA A 155 4.44 8.07 -13.40
N VAL A 156 4.18 7.58 -12.20
CA VAL A 156 5.16 6.84 -11.40
C VAL A 156 5.18 5.37 -11.81
N LEU A 157 6.38 4.81 -11.94
CA LEU A 157 6.64 3.43 -12.35
C LEU A 157 6.98 2.55 -11.13
N PRO A 158 7.03 1.21 -11.28
CA PRO A 158 7.39 0.30 -10.18
C PRO A 158 8.70 0.67 -9.47
N GLY A 159 9.69 1.16 -10.22
CA GLY A 159 10.97 1.63 -9.68
C GLY A 159 10.84 2.77 -8.67
N PHE A 160 9.83 3.64 -8.82
CA PHE A 160 9.55 4.71 -7.85
C PHE A 160 9.18 4.12 -6.49
N PHE A 161 8.21 3.21 -6.47
CA PHE A 161 7.77 2.55 -5.23
C PHE A 161 8.89 1.75 -4.56
N ALA A 162 9.78 1.16 -5.37
CA ALA A 162 10.92 0.43 -4.84
C ALA A 162 11.96 1.35 -4.19
N LYS A 163 12.22 2.55 -4.74
CA LYS A 163 13.39 3.37 -4.38
C LYS A 163 13.07 4.66 -3.62
N GLU A 164 11.94 5.30 -3.91
CA GLU A 164 11.63 6.68 -3.47
C GLU A 164 10.70 6.74 -2.25
N MET A 165 10.05 5.62 -1.88
CA MET A 165 9.13 5.56 -0.73
C MET A 165 9.85 5.87 0.59
N GLN A 166 9.22 6.69 1.43
CA GLN A 166 9.69 7.08 2.75
C GLN A 166 9.13 6.12 3.81
N GLY A 167 9.98 5.42 4.56
CA GLY A 167 9.51 4.51 5.62
C GLY A 167 8.91 3.21 5.10
N ARG A 168 7.98 2.64 5.88
CA ARG A 168 7.36 1.32 5.65
C ARG A 168 5.90 1.34 6.10
N PHE A 169 5.06 0.61 5.36
CA PHE A 169 3.67 0.41 5.74
C PHE A 169 3.57 -0.34 7.06
N CYS A 170 2.53 0.00 7.81
CA CYS A 170 2.17 -0.76 8.98
C CYS A 170 1.60 -2.14 8.59
N PRO A 171 1.78 -3.16 9.45
CA PRO A 171 1.21 -4.48 9.19
C PRO A 171 -0.31 -4.39 9.00
N GLY A 172 -0.79 -4.89 7.87
CA GLY A 172 -2.21 -4.87 7.52
C GLY A 172 -2.67 -3.65 6.70
N SER A 173 -1.77 -2.71 6.37
CA SER A 173 -2.13 -1.60 5.49
C SER A 173 -2.65 -2.09 4.12
N VAL A 174 -3.59 -1.34 3.56
CA VAL A 174 -4.26 -1.62 2.29
C VAL A 174 -4.10 -0.44 1.34
N VAL A 175 -3.75 -0.73 0.08
CA VAL A 175 -3.72 0.25 -1.01
C VAL A 175 -4.72 -0.18 -2.07
N VAL A 176 -5.72 0.65 -2.31
CA VAL A 176 -6.71 0.50 -3.39
C VAL A 176 -6.34 1.48 -4.51
N VAL A 177 -6.15 0.97 -5.72
CA VAL A 177 -5.82 1.77 -6.90
C VAL A 177 -6.93 1.65 -7.93
N ALA A 178 -7.84 2.62 -7.86
CA ALA A 178 -8.94 2.87 -8.78
C ALA A 178 -8.41 3.48 -10.08
N SER A 179 -7.91 2.61 -10.96
CA SER A 179 -7.19 3.01 -12.17
C SER A 179 -7.12 1.88 -13.20
N CYS A 180 -7.12 2.24 -14.50
CA CYS A 180 -6.79 1.33 -15.60
C CYS A 180 -5.41 0.70 -15.37
N PHE A 181 -5.29 -0.60 -15.66
CA PHE A 181 -4.00 -1.31 -15.64
C PHE A 181 -3.25 -1.28 -14.30
N SER A 182 -3.91 -0.97 -13.18
CA SER A 182 -3.28 -0.95 -11.85
C SER A 182 -2.79 -2.32 -11.38
N LEU A 183 -3.31 -3.42 -11.97
CA LEU A 183 -2.85 -4.80 -11.83
C LEU A 183 -2.48 -5.45 -13.18
N TYR A 184 -2.06 -4.65 -14.16
CA TYR A 184 -1.59 -5.20 -15.44
C TYR A 184 -0.30 -6.01 -15.29
N THR A 185 0.59 -5.56 -14.41
CA THR A 185 1.72 -6.35 -13.90
C THR A 185 1.67 -6.40 -12.38
N TYR A 186 2.43 -7.32 -11.77
CA TYR A 186 2.58 -7.39 -10.32
C TYR A 186 3.73 -6.54 -9.77
N GLU A 187 4.46 -5.78 -10.61
CA GLU A 187 5.66 -5.07 -10.18
C GLU A 187 5.37 -3.96 -9.16
N ILE A 188 4.29 -3.17 -9.33
CA ILE A 188 3.88 -2.15 -8.35
C ILE A 188 3.46 -2.81 -7.02
N PRO A 189 2.52 -3.78 -6.98
CA PRO A 189 2.17 -4.48 -5.74
C PRO A 189 3.39 -5.09 -5.04
N VAL A 190 4.32 -5.72 -5.78
CA VAL A 190 5.53 -6.32 -5.22
C VAL A 190 6.46 -5.25 -4.64
N ALA A 191 6.66 -4.13 -5.32
CA ALA A 191 7.48 -3.02 -4.80
C ALA A 191 6.89 -2.45 -3.50
N LEU A 192 5.55 -2.31 -3.42
CA LEU A 192 4.86 -1.88 -2.21
C LEU A 192 4.92 -2.95 -1.10
N ALA A 193 4.83 -4.23 -1.44
CA ALA A 193 4.98 -5.35 -0.49
C ALA A 193 6.36 -5.34 0.18
N GLN A 194 7.41 -5.03 -0.57
CA GLN A 194 8.77 -4.87 -0.02
C GLN A 194 8.83 -3.72 0.99
N ARG A 195 7.97 -2.71 0.83
CA ARG A 195 7.75 -1.62 1.81
C ARG A 195 6.80 -1.99 2.95
N GLY A 196 6.29 -3.22 3.00
CA GLY A 196 5.49 -3.74 4.11
C GLY A 196 3.98 -3.74 3.88
N LEU A 197 3.52 -3.41 2.67
CA LEU A 197 2.10 -3.40 2.33
C LEU A 197 1.48 -4.80 2.52
N GLY A 198 0.30 -4.87 3.14
CA GLY A 198 -0.41 -6.13 3.36
C GLY A 198 -1.33 -6.53 2.21
N MET A 199 -1.97 -5.56 1.57
CA MET A 199 -2.91 -5.82 0.48
C MET A 199 -2.90 -4.72 -0.58
N TYR A 200 -2.98 -5.13 -1.83
CA TYR A 200 -3.17 -4.24 -2.97
C TYR A 200 -4.44 -4.63 -3.74
N ILE A 201 -5.31 -3.68 -4.04
CA ILE A 201 -6.55 -3.90 -4.80
C ILE A 201 -6.53 -3.02 -6.04
N GLY A 202 -6.84 -3.58 -7.21
CA GLY A 202 -6.85 -2.84 -8.46
C GLY A 202 -7.53 -3.59 -9.61
N TRP A 203 -7.37 -3.07 -10.82
CA TRP A 203 -7.98 -3.58 -12.06
C TRP A 203 -6.91 -4.10 -13.02
N THR A 204 -7.19 -5.23 -13.65
CA THR A 204 -6.24 -5.95 -14.50
C THR A 204 -6.01 -5.34 -15.88
N GLY A 205 -6.94 -4.51 -16.35
CA GLY A 205 -6.93 -3.99 -17.72
C GLY A 205 -7.61 -2.63 -17.88
N PRO A 206 -8.06 -2.31 -19.11
CA PRO A 206 -8.88 -1.13 -19.36
C PRO A 206 -10.19 -1.21 -18.58
N VAL A 207 -10.65 -0.07 -18.09
CA VAL A 207 -11.89 0.03 -17.33
C VAL A 207 -12.46 1.44 -17.54
N THR A 208 -13.78 1.54 -17.53
CA THR A 208 -14.47 2.83 -17.63
C THR A 208 -14.43 3.58 -16.29
N VAL A 209 -14.62 4.90 -16.33
CA VAL A 209 -14.68 5.72 -15.11
C VAL A 209 -15.87 5.28 -14.23
N GLN A 210 -16.99 4.93 -14.85
CA GLN A 210 -18.19 4.45 -14.16
C GLN A 210 -17.91 3.14 -13.41
N GLU A 211 -17.28 2.15 -14.06
CA GLU A 211 -16.92 0.87 -13.43
C GLU A 211 -15.93 1.06 -12.26
N ILE A 212 -14.94 1.96 -12.40
CA ILE A 212 -14.02 2.31 -11.31
C ILE A 212 -14.81 2.91 -10.13
N ASP A 213 -15.64 3.92 -10.40
CA ASP A 213 -16.33 4.70 -9.37
C ASP A 213 -17.37 3.86 -8.62
N GLU A 214 -18.13 3.03 -9.34
CA GLU A 214 -19.08 2.07 -8.76
C GLU A 214 -18.35 0.99 -7.95
N GLY A 215 -17.27 0.44 -8.48
CA GLY A 215 -16.45 -0.55 -7.79
C GLY A 215 -15.84 -0.01 -6.50
N LEU A 216 -15.30 1.20 -6.54
CA LEU A 216 -14.71 1.85 -5.38
C LEU A 216 -15.76 2.17 -4.31
N ARG A 217 -16.91 2.70 -4.70
CA ARG A 217 -18.04 2.95 -3.79
C ARG A 217 -18.49 1.67 -3.10
N MET A 218 -18.69 0.61 -3.89
CA MET A 218 -19.15 -0.69 -3.39
C MET A 218 -18.12 -1.32 -2.44
N LEU A 219 -16.83 -1.26 -2.79
CA LEU A 219 -15.76 -1.81 -1.98
C LEU A 219 -15.73 -1.15 -0.58
N VAL A 220 -15.75 0.18 -0.53
CA VAL A 220 -15.72 0.93 0.73
C VAL A 220 -17.01 0.74 1.54
N ASP A 221 -18.19 0.69 0.90
CA ASP A 221 -19.46 0.40 1.59
C ASP A 221 -19.44 -0.98 2.26
N LEU A 222 -18.99 -2.00 1.53
CA LEU A 222 -18.92 -3.37 2.05
C LEU A 222 -17.98 -3.47 3.24
N VAL A 223 -16.83 -2.81 3.20
CA VAL A 223 -15.86 -2.85 4.30
C VAL A 223 -16.38 -2.13 5.52
N TYR A 224 -16.80 -0.88 5.38
CA TYR A 224 -17.01 -0.01 6.54
C TYR A 224 -18.46 0.08 7.01
N ASN A 225 -19.44 -0.07 6.11
CA ASN A 225 -20.85 -0.04 6.47
C ASN A 225 -21.46 -1.44 6.60
N LYS A 226 -20.89 -2.46 5.95
CA LYS A 226 -21.36 -3.86 6.04
C LYS A 226 -20.43 -4.76 6.85
N GLY A 227 -19.25 -4.29 7.23
CA GLY A 227 -18.33 -4.98 8.14
C GLY A 227 -17.58 -6.16 7.53
N LEU A 228 -17.48 -6.24 6.20
CA LEU A 228 -16.65 -7.25 5.53
C LEU A 228 -15.18 -6.89 5.69
N ASN A 229 -14.30 -7.89 5.66
CA ASN A 229 -12.87 -7.59 5.48
C ASN A 229 -12.57 -7.26 4.00
N TRP A 230 -11.44 -6.61 3.75
CA TRP A 230 -11.05 -6.17 2.40
C TRP A 230 -10.98 -7.29 1.36
N THR A 231 -10.56 -8.51 1.75
CA THR A 231 -10.52 -9.67 0.84
C THR A 231 -11.93 -10.06 0.40
N GLU A 232 -12.84 -10.21 1.37
CA GLU A 232 -14.24 -10.56 1.10
C GLU A 232 -14.92 -9.49 0.25
N ALA A 233 -14.73 -8.22 0.60
CA ALA A 233 -15.29 -7.10 -0.14
C ALA A 233 -14.77 -7.07 -1.59
N ALA A 234 -13.48 -7.25 -1.82
CA ALA A 234 -12.91 -7.30 -3.17
C ALA A 234 -13.46 -8.47 -4.01
N ILE A 235 -13.62 -9.65 -3.39
CA ILE A 235 -14.24 -10.80 -4.05
C ILE A 235 -15.69 -10.50 -4.44
N GLU A 236 -16.48 -9.92 -3.54
CA GLU A 236 -17.88 -9.60 -3.81
C GLU A 236 -18.04 -8.50 -4.87
N VAL A 237 -17.17 -7.48 -4.86
CA VAL A 237 -17.13 -6.45 -5.90
C VAL A 237 -16.74 -7.05 -7.25
N GLY A 238 -15.67 -7.85 -7.31
CA GLY A 238 -15.25 -8.51 -8.55
C GLY A 238 -16.33 -9.42 -9.14
N LYS A 239 -17.08 -10.15 -8.29
CA LYS A 239 -18.24 -10.94 -8.74
C LYS A 239 -19.38 -10.09 -9.29
N LYS A 240 -19.70 -8.98 -8.61
CA LYS A 240 -20.83 -8.10 -8.99
C LYS A 240 -20.55 -7.31 -10.25
N LEU A 241 -19.36 -6.75 -10.40
CA LEU A 241 -18.93 -6.07 -11.62
C LEU A 241 -18.71 -7.08 -12.76
N GLY A 242 -18.27 -8.29 -12.41
CA GLY A 242 -17.86 -9.28 -13.38
C GLY A 242 -16.63 -8.83 -14.16
N THR A 243 -16.51 -9.35 -15.37
CA THR A 243 -15.46 -8.95 -16.30
C THR A 243 -16.08 -8.07 -17.38
N ASN A 244 -15.43 -6.94 -17.69
CA ASN A 244 -15.89 -6.04 -18.75
C ASN A 244 -15.50 -6.54 -20.15
N GLU A 245 -15.88 -5.78 -21.18
CA GLU A 245 -15.61 -6.10 -22.59
C GLU A 245 -14.12 -6.25 -22.93
N TYR A 246 -13.22 -5.71 -22.10
CA TYR A 246 -11.76 -5.78 -22.26
C TYR A 246 -11.10 -6.91 -21.45
N ASN A 247 -11.90 -7.83 -20.92
CA ASN A 247 -11.44 -8.88 -20.01
C ASN A 247 -10.80 -8.33 -18.70
N SER A 248 -11.21 -7.13 -18.26
CA SER A 248 -10.74 -6.48 -17.05
C SER A 248 -11.72 -6.68 -15.89
N THR A 249 -11.19 -6.86 -14.69
CA THR A 249 -12.00 -6.95 -13.46
C THR A 249 -11.18 -6.53 -12.24
N LEU A 250 -11.85 -6.31 -11.12
CA LEU A 250 -11.24 -5.96 -9.84
C LEU A 250 -10.68 -7.22 -9.16
N TYR A 251 -9.43 -7.14 -8.71
CA TYR A 251 -8.77 -8.19 -7.93
C TYR A 251 -8.05 -7.62 -6.71
N ALA A 252 -7.95 -8.45 -5.67
CA ALA A 252 -7.09 -8.22 -4.53
C ALA A 252 -5.86 -9.14 -4.59
N VAL A 253 -4.69 -8.59 -4.32
CA VAL A 253 -3.43 -9.30 -4.13
C VAL A 253 -3.08 -9.25 -2.65
N ILE A 254 -3.11 -10.41 -1.99
CA ILE A 254 -2.70 -10.56 -0.59
C ILE A 254 -1.19 -10.72 -0.55
N LEU A 255 -0.52 -9.79 0.11
CA LEU A 255 0.94 -9.68 0.14
C LEU A 255 1.42 -10.19 1.49
N SER A 256 1.76 -11.48 1.55
CA SER A 256 2.36 -12.04 2.77
C SER A 256 3.84 -11.62 2.87
N ARG A 257 4.30 -11.37 4.10
CA ARG A 257 5.74 -11.24 4.33
C ARG A 257 6.39 -12.58 4.03
N GLN A 258 7.35 -12.60 3.09
CA GLN A 258 8.38 -13.64 3.18
C GLN A 258 9.19 -13.34 4.44
N SER A 259 9.09 -14.25 5.40
CA SER A 259 9.81 -14.26 6.67
C SER A 259 11.32 -14.31 6.47
#